data_AF-A0A7Y4QZW4-F1
#
_entry.id   AF-A0A7Y4QZW4-F1
#
_cell.length_a   1.000
_cell.length_b   1.000
_cell.length_c   1.000
_cell.angle_alpha   90.00
_cell.angle_beta   90.00
_cell.angle_gamma   90.00
#
_symmetry.space_group_name_H-M   'P 1'
#
loop_
_entity.id
_entity.type
_entity.pdbx_description
1 polymer ?
#
loop_
_entity_poly.entity_id
_entity_poly.type
_entity_poly.pdbx_seq_one_letter_code
_entity_poly.pdbx_strand_id
1 'polypeptide(L)'
;MALLEQLKLLVNLSRIDGEMAEREKSYITNIGKANGFPESSVATLFYNTHEVIIPDNLTPDQKFNYIYSLVQLMKIDERLYKEEIKFCSSVASRLGYSEQAMFELMLNVKNTSDESEVKSLKELVAKHLKKD
;
A
#
# COMPACT_ATOMS: atom_id res chain seq x y z
N MET A 1 -14.90 5.03 1.93
CA MET A 1 -14.12 5.89 1.00
C MET A 1 -12.64 5.58 1.09
N ALA A 2 -12.00 5.70 2.26
CA ALA A 2 -10.56 5.44 2.43
C ALA A 2 -10.07 4.09 1.89
N LEU A 3 -10.79 2.99 2.12
CA LEU A 3 -10.35 1.70 1.58
C LEU A 3 -10.40 1.60 0.05
N LEU A 4 -11.44 2.17 -0.58
CA LEU A 4 -11.55 2.11 -2.04
C LEU A 4 -10.38 2.82 -2.71
N GLU A 5 -9.99 3.99 -2.18
CA GLU A 5 -8.82 4.71 -2.67
C GLU A 5 -7.52 3.94 -2.40
N GLN A 6 -7.41 3.22 -1.28
CA GLN A 6 -6.29 2.31 -1.02
C GLN A 6 -6.20 1.19 -2.08
N LEU A 7 -7.32 0.53 -2.39
CA LEU A 7 -7.35 -0.53 -3.40
C LEU A 7 -6.95 0.00 -4.78
N LYS A 8 -7.44 1.17 -5.17
CA LYS A 8 -7.07 1.83 -6.43
C LYS A 8 -5.57 2.14 -6.51
N LEU A 9 -4.96 2.58 -5.41
CA LEU A 9 -3.51 2.81 -5.35
C LEU A 9 -2.71 1.52 -5.57
N LEU A 10 -3.14 0.41 -4.97
CA LEU A 10 -2.51 -0.90 -5.16
C LEU A 10 -2.66 -1.40 -6.60
N VAL A 11 -3.83 -1.18 -7.22
CA VAL A 11 -4.04 -1.49 -8.64
C VAL A 11 -3.13 -0.64 -9.53
N ASN A 12 -2.97 0.65 -9.23
CA ASN A 12 -2.07 1.49 -10.01
C ASN A 12 -0.60 1.05 -9.86
N LEU A 13 -0.18 0.66 -8.65
CA LEU A 13 1.17 0.17 -8.37
C LEU A 13 1.49 -1.11 -9.17
N SER A 14 0.65 -2.15 -9.05
CA SER A 14 0.81 -3.44 -9.76
C SER A 14 0.73 -3.36 -11.29
N ARG A 15 0.49 -2.18 -11.86
CA ARG A 15 0.46 -1.96 -13.32
C ARG A 15 1.66 -1.19 -13.83
N ILE A 16 2.55 -0.73 -12.96
CA ILE A 16 3.70 0.08 -13.34
C ILE A 16 4.68 -0.72 -14.21
N ASP A 17 4.86 -2.00 -13.92
CA ASP A 17 5.76 -2.91 -14.63
C ASP A 17 5.11 -3.63 -15.83
N GLY A 18 3.79 -3.51 -15.98
CA GLY A 18 3.04 -3.79 -17.21
C GLY A 18 2.08 -4.98 -17.14
N GLU A 19 2.34 -5.98 -16.29
CA GLU A 19 1.44 -7.13 -16.10
C GLU A 19 1.21 -7.46 -14.62
N MET A 20 -0.03 -7.25 -14.17
CA MET A 20 -0.45 -7.65 -12.82
C MET A 20 -0.41 -9.17 -12.66
N ALA A 21 0.48 -9.67 -11.80
CA ALA A 21 0.58 -11.08 -11.48
C ALA A 21 -0.62 -11.59 -10.67
N GLU A 22 -0.95 -12.87 -10.78
CA GLU A 22 -2.07 -13.46 -10.03
C GLU A 22 -1.87 -13.37 -8.50
N ARG A 23 -0.62 -13.39 -8.02
CA ARG A 23 -0.29 -13.20 -6.60
C ARG A 23 -0.67 -11.79 -6.12
N GLU A 24 -0.45 -10.77 -6.94
CA GLU A 24 -0.79 -9.37 -6.65
C GLU A 24 -2.31 -9.16 -6.66
N LYS A 25 -3.00 -9.66 -7.70
CA LYS A 25 -4.47 -9.62 -7.75
C LYS A 25 -5.09 -10.30 -6.54
N SER A 26 -4.54 -11.46 -6.14
CA SER A 26 -4.98 -12.19 -4.96
C SER A 26 -4.77 -11.36 -3.68
N TYR A 27 -3.62 -10.70 -3.54
CA TYR A 27 -3.34 -9.83 -2.40
C TYR A 27 -4.33 -8.66 -2.30
N ILE A 28 -4.54 -7.92 -3.39
CA ILE A 28 -5.47 -6.79 -3.44
C ILE A 28 -6.91 -7.25 -3.16
N THR A 29 -7.30 -8.39 -3.74
CA THR A 29 -8.61 -9.00 -3.51
C THR A 29 -8.81 -9.39 -2.05
N ASN A 30 -7.80 -9.97 -1.41
CA ASN A 30 -7.85 -10.36 0.00
C ASN A 30 -8.00 -9.16 0.94
N ILE A 31 -7.33 -8.04 0.65
CA ILE A 31 -7.53 -6.79 1.39
C ILE A 31 -8.98 -6.33 1.29
N GLY A 32 -9.54 -6.32 0.08
CA GLY A 32 -10.93 -5.93 -0.14
C GLY A 32 -11.90 -6.83 0.64
N LYS A 33 -11.76 -8.16 0.51
CA LYS A 33 -12.61 -9.14 1.20
C LYS A 33 -12.53 -9.03 2.71
N ALA A 34 -11.33 -8.86 3.28
CA ALA A 34 -11.13 -8.69 4.71
C ALA A 34 -11.84 -7.45 5.28
N ASN A 35 -12.16 -6.49 4.42
CA ASN A 35 -12.87 -5.26 4.78
C ASN A 35 -14.30 -5.20 4.20
N GLY A 36 -14.87 -6.35 3.80
CA GLY A 36 -16.28 -6.46 3.39
C GLY A 36 -16.58 -6.08 1.94
N PHE A 37 -15.58 -5.90 1.08
CA PHE A 37 -15.82 -5.72 -0.36
C PHE A 37 -16.04 -7.08 -1.04
N PRO A 38 -17.09 -7.22 -1.88
CA PRO A 38 -17.25 -8.38 -2.72
C PRO A 38 -16.05 -8.54 -3.66
N GLU A 39 -15.63 -9.78 -3.88
CA GLU A 39 -14.52 -10.11 -4.77
C GLU A 39 -14.75 -9.58 -6.19
N SER A 40 -15.99 -9.68 -6.70
CA SER A 40 -16.37 -9.11 -7.99
C SER A 40 -16.18 -7.60 -8.05
N SER A 41 -16.47 -6.88 -6.96
CA SER A 41 -16.28 -5.42 -6.87
C SER A 41 -14.81 -5.02 -6.84
N VAL A 42 -13.93 -5.85 -6.26
CA VAL A 42 -12.48 -5.61 -6.33
C VAL A 42 -11.96 -5.93 -7.72
N ALA A 43 -12.44 -7.03 -8.33
CA ALA A 43 -12.04 -7.45 -9.66
C ALA A 43 -12.30 -6.40 -10.74
N THR A 44 -13.39 -5.61 -10.62
CA THR A 44 -13.65 -4.53 -11.58
C THR A 44 -12.59 -3.43 -11.57
N LEU A 45 -11.85 -3.26 -10.47
CA LEU A 45 -10.78 -2.27 -10.37
C LEU A 45 -9.60 -2.63 -11.29
N PHE A 46 -9.34 -3.92 -11.54
CA PHE A 46 -8.18 -4.37 -12.32
C PHE A 46 -8.22 -3.99 -13.81
N TYR A 47 -9.40 -3.63 -14.34
CA TYR A 47 -9.56 -3.31 -15.76
C TYR A 47 -9.17 -1.87 -16.12
N ASN A 48 -8.95 -0.99 -15.14
CA ASN A 48 -8.73 0.44 -15.39
C ASN A 48 -7.57 1.00 -14.56
N THR A 49 -6.98 2.10 -15.04
CA THR A 49 -6.10 2.95 -14.23
C THR A 49 -6.98 3.92 -13.47
N HIS A 50 -6.66 4.18 -12.21
CA HIS A 50 -7.47 5.03 -11.35
C HIS A 50 -6.77 6.35 -11.08
N GLU A 51 -7.56 7.39 -10.79
CA GLU A 51 -7.00 8.62 -10.25
C GLU A 51 -6.39 8.38 -8.86
N VAL A 52 -5.25 9.00 -8.59
CA VAL A 52 -4.52 8.86 -7.32
C VAL A 52 -5.06 9.86 -6.29
N ILE A 53 -6.07 9.44 -5.54
CA ILE A 53 -6.72 10.24 -4.50
C ILE A 53 -6.20 9.83 -3.12
N ILE A 54 -5.75 10.80 -2.32
CA ILE A 54 -5.36 10.59 -0.92
C ILE A 54 -6.39 11.32 -0.06
N PRO A 55 -7.20 10.63 0.75
CA PRO A 55 -8.18 11.27 1.61
C PRO A 55 -7.52 12.18 2.67
N ASP A 56 -8.08 13.38 2.90
CA ASP A 56 -7.48 14.38 3.79
C ASP A 56 -7.59 14.03 5.29
N ASN A 57 -8.53 13.16 5.69
CA ASN A 57 -8.85 12.85 7.08
C ASN A 57 -8.51 11.40 7.48
N LEU A 58 -7.36 10.89 7.04
CA LEU A 58 -6.90 9.56 7.44
C LEU A 58 -6.31 9.58 8.86
N THR A 59 -6.75 8.63 9.70
CA THR A 59 -6.10 8.39 10.99
C THR A 59 -4.66 7.89 10.77
N PRO A 60 -3.76 8.03 11.77
CA PRO A 60 -2.40 7.47 11.66
C PRO A 60 -2.38 5.99 11.29
N ASP A 61 -3.36 5.23 11.78
CA ASP A 61 -3.54 3.81 11.48
C ASP A 61 -3.89 3.57 10.01
N GLN A 62 -4.79 4.38 9.45
CA GLN A 62 -5.14 4.29 8.04
C GLN A 62 -3.97 4.72 7.15
N LYS A 63 -3.25 5.78 7.52
CA LYS A 63 -2.02 6.21 6.83
C LYS A 63 -0.97 5.10 6.83
N PHE A 64 -0.78 4.42 7.95
CA PHE A 64 0.12 3.27 8.06
C PHE A 64 -0.32 2.13 7.14
N ASN A 65 -1.60 1.76 7.18
CA ASN A 65 -2.12 0.68 6.34
C ASN A 65 -1.89 0.93 4.85
N TYR A 66 -2.00 2.19 4.39
CA TYR A 66 -1.70 2.55 3.02
C TYR A 66 -0.25 2.22 2.65
N ILE A 67 0.73 2.78 3.36
CA ILE A 67 2.15 2.58 3.03
C ILE A 67 2.60 1.13 3.27
N TYR A 68 2.05 0.46 4.28
CA TYR A 68 2.33 -0.95 4.55
C TYR A 68 1.83 -1.86 3.42
N SER A 69 0.60 -1.65 2.93
CA SER A 69 0.07 -2.44 1.81
C SER A 69 0.83 -2.21 0.50
N LEU A 70 1.29 -0.98 0.24
CA LEU A 70 2.13 -0.69 -0.92
C LEU A 70 3.45 -1.47 -0.86
N VAL A 71 4.11 -1.46 0.30
CA VAL A 71 5.37 -2.20 0.49
C VAL A 71 5.16 -3.70 0.40
N GLN A 72 4.11 -4.24 1.03
CA GLN A 72 3.79 -5.66 0.92
C GLN A 72 3.56 -6.09 -0.54
N LEU A 73 2.82 -5.29 -1.32
CA LEU A 73 2.62 -5.57 -2.74
C LEU A 73 3.95 -5.59 -3.51
N MET A 74 4.83 -4.61 -3.29
CA MET A 74 6.17 -4.58 -3.87
C MET A 74 7.07 -5.75 -3.44
N LYS A 75 6.80 -6.42 -2.31
CA LYS A 75 7.56 -7.62 -1.89
C LYS A 75 6.98 -8.93 -2.44
N ILE A 76 5.73 -8.89 -2.89
CA ILE A 76 5.12 -10.00 -3.64
C ILE A 76 5.72 -10.06 -5.03
N ASP A 77 5.96 -8.91 -5.64
CA ASP A 77 6.86 -8.83 -6.78
C ASP A 77 8.30 -9.08 -6.28
N GLU A 78 8.98 -10.05 -6.86
CA GLU A 78 10.36 -10.36 -6.50
C GLU A 78 11.33 -9.33 -7.11
N ARG A 79 10.80 -8.36 -7.87
CA ARG A 79 11.53 -7.29 -8.55
C ARG A 79 11.03 -5.93 -8.06
N LEU A 80 11.92 -5.16 -7.44
CA LEU A 80 11.62 -3.78 -7.08
C LEU A 80 11.99 -2.85 -8.24
N TYR A 81 11.00 -2.33 -8.95
CA TYR A 81 11.25 -1.38 -10.04
C TYR A 81 11.39 0.05 -9.49
N LYS A 82 12.24 0.85 -10.14
CA LYS A 82 12.53 2.24 -9.70
C LYS A 82 11.28 3.12 -9.73
N GLU A 83 10.40 2.87 -10.70
CA GLU A 83 9.15 3.57 -10.93
C GLU A 83 8.14 3.28 -9.80
N GLU A 84 8.09 2.05 -9.30
CA GLU A 84 7.26 1.65 -8.16
C GLU A 84 7.72 2.31 -6.86
N ILE A 85 9.03 2.29 -6.60
CA ILE A 85 9.61 2.96 -5.43
C ILE A 85 9.24 4.45 -5.46
N LYS A 86 9.39 5.11 -6.62
CA LYS A 86 9.00 6.52 -6.78
C LYS A 86 7.50 6.73 -6.54
N PHE A 87 6.65 5.85 -7.07
CA PHE A 87 5.21 5.91 -6.85
C PHE A 87 4.87 5.82 -5.36
N CYS A 88 5.39 4.82 -4.66
CA CYS A 88 5.16 4.61 -3.24
C CYS A 88 5.70 5.77 -2.39
N SER A 89 6.89 6.28 -2.69
CA SER A 89 7.46 7.47 -2.04
C SER A 89 6.57 8.71 -2.24
N SER A 90 6.01 8.91 -3.43
CA SER A 90 5.10 10.03 -3.69
C SER A 90 3.81 9.93 -2.87
N VAL A 91 3.24 8.72 -2.74
CA VAL A 91 2.05 8.45 -1.93
C VAL A 91 2.36 8.67 -0.44
N ALA A 92 3.48 8.13 0.04
CA ALA A 92 3.91 8.30 1.43
C ALA A 92 4.10 9.78 1.80
N SER A 93 4.72 10.57 0.91
CA SER A 93 4.86 12.02 1.11
C SER A 93 3.51 12.73 1.20
N ARG A 94 2.54 12.35 0.36
CA ARG A 94 1.16 12.91 0.40
C ARG A 94 0.40 12.51 1.66
N LEU A 95 0.72 11.36 2.26
CA LEU A 95 0.18 10.92 3.54
C LEU A 95 0.83 11.63 4.74
N GLY A 96 1.92 12.39 4.51
CA GLY A 96 2.66 13.13 5.54
C GLY A 96 3.88 12.39 6.08
N TYR A 97 4.28 11.27 5.48
CA TYR A 97 5.51 10.57 5.88
C TYR A 97 6.75 11.21 5.24
N SER A 98 7.87 11.15 5.95
CA SER A 98 9.19 11.38 5.35
C SER A 98 9.60 10.25 4.42
N GLU A 99 10.50 10.51 3.48
CA GLU A 99 11.07 9.49 2.59
C GLU A 99 11.68 8.31 3.37
N GLN A 100 12.25 8.59 4.54
CA GLN A 100 12.85 7.57 5.42
C GLN A 100 11.83 6.52 5.88
N ALA A 101 10.55 6.86 6.06
CA ALA A 101 9.53 5.89 6.45
C ALA A 101 9.40 4.74 5.46
N MET A 102 9.49 5.04 4.16
CA MET A 102 9.40 4.04 3.10
C MET A 102 10.62 3.12 3.11
N PHE A 103 11.82 3.68 3.28
CA PHE A 103 13.05 2.88 3.39
C PHE A 103 13.00 1.92 4.57
N GLU A 104 12.59 2.42 5.74
CA GLU A 104 12.46 1.60 6.93
C GLU A 104 11.44 0.46 6.75
N LEU A 105 10.30 0.73 6.10
CA LEU A 105 9.34 -0.35 5.80
C LEU A 105 9.91 -1.37 4.83
N MET A 106 10.52 -0.95 3.73
CA MET A 106 11.09 -1.89 2.75
C MET A 106 12.13 -2.83 3.39
N LEU A 107 12.93 -2.31 4.32
CA LEU A 107 13.96 -3.07 5.06
C LEU A 107 13.36 -4.03 6.09
N ASN A 108 12.32 -3.62 6.81
CA ASN A 108 11.83 -4.35 7.99
C ASN A 108 10.59 -5.21 7.74
N VAL A 109 9.78 -4.90 6.72
CA VAL A 109 8.60 -5.72 6.36
C VAL A 109 9.07 -7.11 5.94
N LYS A 110 8.49 -8.16 6.50
CA LYS A 110 8.68 -9.54 6.02
C LYS A 110 7.44 -10.00 5.25
N ASN A 111 7.58 -11.14 4.57
CA ASN A 111 6.46 -11.78 3.88
C ASN A 111 5.45 -12.43 4.86
N THR A 112 5.63 -12.22 6.17
CA THR A 112 4.78 -12.75 7.25
C THR A 112 3.84 -11.66 7.76
N SER A 113 2.57 -12.02 7.96
CA SER A 113 1.56 -11.13 8.56
C SER A 113 1.50 -11.26 10.08
N ASP A 114 2.66 -11.32 10.74
CA ASP A 114 2.74 -11.45 12.20
C ASP A 114 2.24 -10.16 12.87
N GLU A 115 1.23 -10.26 13.74
CA GLU A 115 0.62 -9.07 14.37
C GLU A 115 1.60 -8.27 15.23
N SER A 116 2.56 -8.93 15.87
CA SER A 116 3.58 -8.27 16.67
C SER A 116 4.56 -7.49 15.78
N GLU A 117 4.92 -8.06 14.63
CA GLU A 117 5.73 -7.39 13.61
C GLU A 117 5.00 -6.16 13.05
N VAL A 118 3.74 -6.31 12.65
CA VAL A 118 2.93 -5.19 12.13
C VAL A 118 2.85 -4.05 13.13
N LYS A 119 2.66 -4.38 14.42
CA LYS A 119 2.66 -3.38 15.50
C LYS A 119 4.01 -2.68 15.62
N SER A 120 5.13 -3.41 15.62
CA SER A 120 6.47 -2.83 15.68
C SER A 120 6.78 -1.93 14.47
N LEU A 121 6.38 -2.35 13.26
CA LEU A 121 6.55 -1.55 12.05
C LEU A 121 5.76 -0.24 12.11
N LYS A 122 4.54 -0.30 12.64
CA LYS A 122 3.69 0.88 12.84
C LYS A 122 4.32 1.86 13.81
N GLU A 123 4.83 1.39 14.95
CA GLU A 123 5.54 2.22 15.93
C GLU A 123 6.82 2.83 15.34
N LEU A 124 7.52 2.06 14.49
CA LEU A 124 8.72 2.51 13.80
C LEU A 124 8.40 3.67 12.84
N VAL A 125 7.40 3.55 11.98
CA VAL A 125 7.10 4.62 10.99
C VAL A 125 6.31 5.78 11.56
N ALA A 126 5.62 5.61 12.69
CA ALA A 126 4.95 6.72 13.37
C ALA A 126 5.92 7.86 13.73
N LYS A 127 7.20 7.55 13.98
CA LYS A 127 8.27 8.54 14.23
C LYS A 127 8.58 9.42 13.01
N HIS A 128 8.22 8.95 11.83
CA HIS A 128 8.50 9.59 10.55
C HIS A 128 7.29 10.34 9.97
N LEU A 129 6.17 10.37 10.69
CA LEU A 129 5.04 11.21 10.35
C LEU A 129 5.39 12.65 10.70
N LYS A 130 5.38 13.55 9.71
CA LYS A 130 5.61 14.97 9.94
C LYS A 130 4.51 15.47 10.88
N LYS A 131 4.93 16.09 11.99
CA LYS A 131 3.99 16.85 12.83
C LYS A 131 3.65 18.11 12.05
N ASP A 132 2.37 18.28 11.75
CA ASP A 132 1.83 19.53 11.23
C ASP A 132 2.09 20.69 12.21
#